data_AF-A0A0P9EL25-F1
#
_entry.id   AF-A0A0P9EL25-F1
#
_cell.length_a   1.000
_cell.length_b   1.000
_cell.length_c   1.000
_cell.angle_alpha   90.00
_cell.angle_beta   90.00
_cell.angle_gamma   90.00
#
_symmetry.space_group_name_H-M   'P 1'
#
loop_
_entity.id
_entity.type
_entity.pdbx_description
1 polymer ?
#
loop_
_entity_poly.entity_id
_entity_poly.type
_entity_poly.pdbx_seq_one_letter_code
_entity_poly.pdbx_strand_id
1 'polypeptide(L)'
;MVPSIVPGKPELFHNEPVPFRFTPNFQRFIGPHGTEGLLTSSLMAIARALTESEYDLEHRLSIFVGEEIRTWFAMSKTEPRANLRDYMLGAVDNVTRKARVLSCKLEREKPPSAVTPVCASITQLLLAATAPQNLSQTDPQWAREDLAALEKDYEEVADEVVAEGEEY
;
A
#
# COMPACT_ATOMS: atom_id res chain seq x y z
N MET A 1 -3.03 -6.18 1.25
CA MET A 1 -3.87 -5.71 2.37
C MET A 1 -5.13 -5.10 1.82
N VAL A 2 -6.28 -5.61 2.23
CA VAL A 2 -7.59 -5.10 1.81
C VAL A 2 -8.02 -4.03 2.83
N PRO A 3 -8.50 -2.85 2.41
CA PRO A 3 -9.06 -1.86 3.32
C PRO A 3 -10.15 -2.51 4.20
N SER A 4 -10.06 -2.35 5.51
CA SER A 4 -11.07 -2.85 6.44
C SER A 4 -12.05 -1.72 6.75
N ILE A 5 -13.34 -2.04 6.79
CA ILE A 5 -14.38 -1.06 7.14
C ILE A 5 -14.54 -1.06 8.67
N VAL A 6 -14.39 0.11 9.28
CA VAL A 6 -14.38 0.28 10.75
C VAL A 6 -15.68 -0.24 11.39
N PRO A 7 -15.62 -0.95 12.53
CA PRO A 7 -16.80 -1.26 13.33
C PRO A 7 -17.37 0.03 13.93
N GLY A 8 -18.39 0.58 13.30
CA GLY A 8 -19.13 1.77 13.75
C GLY A 8 -19.39 2.82 12.67
N LYS A 9 -18.60 2.83 11.58
CA LYS A 9 -18.79 3.75 10.46
C LYS A 9 -18.36 3.10 9.14
N PRO A 10 -19.14 3.25 8.04
CA PRO A 10 -18.78 2.70 6.74
C PRO A 10 -17.69 3.54 6.06
N GLU A 11 -16.47 3.53 6.61
CA GLU A 11 -15.31 4.21 6.06
C GLU A 11 -14.19 3.22 5.75
N LEU A 12 -13.56 3.39 4.58
CA LEU A 12 -12.37 2.66 4.19
C LEU A 12 -11.18 3.19 5.00
N PHE A 13 -10.80 2.44 6.02
CA PHE A 13 -9.73 2.84 6.94
C PHE A 13 -8.54 1.88 6.86
N HIS A 14 -7.37 2.45 7.11
CA HIS A 14 -6.11 1.72 7.20
C HIS A 14 -5.63 1.83 8.64
N ASN A 15 -5.62 0.71 9.37
CA ASN A 15 -5.30 0.68 10.80
C ASN A 15 -3.85 0.27 11.11
N GLU A 16 -3.03 0.07 10.08
CA GLU A 16 -1.67 -0.44 10.27
C GLU A 16 -0.68 0.72 10.44
N PRO A 17 0.34 0.56 11.30
CA PRO A 17 1.33 1.62 11.57
C PRO A 17 2.23 1.91 10.35
N VAL A 18 2.33 0.97 9.41
CA VAL A 18 3.03 1.16 8.14
C VAL A 18 2.03 1.39 6.99
N PRO A 19 2.33 2.27 6.03
CA PRO A 19 1.39 2.58 4.94
C PRO A 19 1.23 1.43 3.94
N PHE A 20 2.25 0.61 3.76
CA PHE A 20 2.24 -0.61 2.96
C PHE A 20 3.37 -1.53 3.43
N ARG A 21 3.34 -2.79 2.99
CA ARG A 21 4.35 -3.78 3.33
C ARG A 21 5.61 -3.57 2.51
N PHE A 22 6.66 -3.09 3.15
CA PHE A 22 7.99 -2.98 2.55
C PHE A 22 9.05 -3.35 3.60
N THR A 23 9.10 -4.63 3.91
CA THR A 23 9.95 -5.18 4.97
C THR A 23 11.43 -5.18 4.57
N PRO A 24 12.36 -5.36 5.51
CA PRO A 24 13.79 -5.45 5.20
C PRO A 24 14.14 -6.52 4.15
N ASN A 25 13.38 -7.62 4.11
CA ASN A 25 13.58 -8.67 3.10
C ASN A 25 13.28 -8.17 1.68
N PHE A 26 12.16 -7.47 1.49
CA PHE A 26 11.86 -6.83 0.20
C PHE A 26 12.89 -5.77 -0.17
N GLN A 27 13.37 -4.98 0.79
CA GLN A 27 14.42 -3.99 0.54
C GLN A 27 15.73 -4.65 0.10
N ARG A 28 16.11 -5.77 0.71
CA ARG A 28 17.32 -6.52 0.36
C ARG A 28 17.20 -7.14 -1.04
N PHE A 29 16.04 -7.68 -1.38
CA PHE A 29 15.77 -8.28 -2.68
C PHE A 29 15.79 -7.24 -3.82
N ILE A 30 15.10 -6.10 -3.65
CA ILE A 30 15.03 -5.05 -4.69
C ILE A 30 16.35 -4.25 -4.77
N GLY A 31 17.00 -4.04 -3.63
CA GLY A 31 18.19 -3.22 -3.51
C GLY A 31 17.92 -1.71 -3.55
N PRO A 32 18.93 -0.89 -3.19
CA PRO A 32 18.77 0.56 -3.06
C PRO A 32 18.48 1.24 -4.41
N HIS A 33 19.20 0.86 -5.47
CA HIS A 33 19.01 1.41 -6.82
C HIS A 33 17.63 1.08 -7.40
N GLY A 34 17.14 -0.15 -7.17
CA GLY A 34 15.81 -0.56 -7.60
C GLY A 34 14.71 0.18 -6.84
N THR A 35 14.94 0.46 -5.55
CA THR A 35 13.97 1.19 -4.72
C THR A 35 13.85 2.64 -5.14
N GLU A 36 14.97 3.35 -5.31
CA GLU A 36 14.96 4.78 -5.65
C GLU A 36 14.60 5.06 -7.11
N GLY A 37 14.94 4.15 -8.02
CA GLY A 37 14.69 4.30 -9.45
C GLY A 37 13.43 3.59 -9.91
N LEU A 38 13.41 2.26 -9.88
CA LEU A 38 12.37 1.45 -10.50
C LEU A 38 11.05 1.50 -9.72
N LEU A 39 11.10 1.29 -8.40
CA LEU A 39 9.90 1.20 -7.56
C LEU A 39 9.19 2.56 -7.44
N THR A 40 9.93 3.64 -7.15
CA THR A 40 9.34 4.98 -7.03
C THR A 40 8.75 5.46 -8.35
N SER A 41 9.45 5.27 -9.48
CA SER A 41 9.00 5.75 -10.79
C SER A 41 7.80 4.96 -11.30
N SER A 42 7.79 3.63 -11.10
CA SER A 42 6.63 2.79 -11.47
C SER A 42 5.40 3.13 -10.65
N LEU A 43 5.54 3.31 -9.33
CA LEU A 43 4.42 3.69 -8.47
C LEU A 43 3.85 5.07 -8.85
N MET A 44 4.72 6.05 -9.11
CA MET A 44 4.31 7.37 -9.59
C MET A 44 3.62 7.27 -10.95
N ALA A 45 4.17 6.50 -11.91
CA ALA A 45 3.60 6.36 -13.24
C ALA A 45 2.20 5.75 -13.21
N ILE A 46 1.98 4.72 -12.39
CA ILE A 46 0.66 4.10 -12.20
C ILE A 46 -0.31 5.12 -11.59
N ALA A 47 0.07 5.77 -10.50
CA ALA A 47 -0.78 6.76 -9.84
C ALA A 47 -1.12 7.95 -10.76
N ARG A 48 -0.18 8.38 -11.61
CA ARG A 48 -0.41 9.38 -12.65
C ARG A 48 -1.40 8.91 -13.70
N ALA A 49 -1.21 7.71 -14.25
CA ALA A 49 -2.13 7.14 -15.24
C ALA A 49 -3.57 7.08 -14.71
N LEU A 50 -3.74 6.83 -13.40
CA LEU A 50 -5.05 6.80 -12.74
C LEU A 50 -5.62 8.19 -12.42
N THR A 51 -4.79 9.22 -12.24
CA THR A 51 -5.24 10.56 -11.80
C THR A 51 -5.23 11.61 -12.90
N GLU A 52 -4.54 11.36 -14.02
CA GLU A 52 -4.50 12.22 -15.22
C GLU A 52 -5.49 11.76 -16.30
N SER A 53 -6.16 10.61 -16.14
CA SER A 53 -7.07 10.08 -17.16
C SER A 53 -8.35 10.92 -17.34
N GLU A 54 -8.80 11.03 -18.58
CA GLU A 54 -10.02 11.76 -18.98
C GLU A 54 -11.29 11.19 -18.32
N TYR A 55 -11.30 9.89 -18.04
CA TYR A 55 -12.36 9.25 -17.24
C TYR A 55 -12.02 9.37 -15.76
N ASP A 56 -12.87 10.05 -15.01
CA ASP A 56 -12.65 10.29 -13.59
C ASP A 56 -12.55 8.97 -12.81
N LEU A 57 -11.43 8.78 -12.09
CA LEU A 57 -11.21 7.64 -11.19
C LEU A 57 -12.37 7.53 -10.20
N GLU A 58 -12.93 8.67 -9.79
CA GLU A 58 -14.07 8.75 -8.89
C GLU A 58 -15.31 8.03 -9.46
N HIS A 59 -15.56 8.18 -10.76
CA HIS A 59 -16.69 7.52 -11.42
C HIS A 59 -16.52 5.99 -11.42
N ARG A 60 -15.31 5.50 -11.74
CA ARG A 60 -15.00 4.07 -11.75
C ARG A 60 -15.09 3.45 -10.35
N LEU A 61 -14.60 4.17 -9.33
CA LEU A 61 -14.63 3.71 -7.94
C LEU A 61 -16.04 3.73 -7.34
N SER A 62 -16.93 4.61 -7.80
CA SER A 62 -18.26 4.79 -7.22
C SER A 62 -19.10 3.51 -7.14
N ILE A 63 -18.97 2.62 -8.13
CA ILE A 63 -19.70 1.35 -8.17
C ILE A 63 -19.13 0.37 -7.14
N PHE A 64 -17.81 0.18 -7.13
CA PHE A 64 -17.14 -0.75 -6.21
C PHE A 64 -17.29 -0.31 -4.75
N VAL A 65 -17.03 0.97 -4.45
CA VAL A 65 -17.19 1.52 -3.10
C VAL A 65 -18.67 1.47 -2.66
N GLY A 66 -19.60 1.64 -3.61
CA GLY A 66 -21.03 1.50 -3.35
C GLY A 66 -21.41 0.10 -2.87
N GLU A 67 -20.89 -0.94 -3.52
CA GLU A 67 -21.13 -2.33 -3.13
C GLU A 67 -20.51 -2.65 -1.76
N GLU A 68 -19.30 -2.17 -1.48
CA GLU A 68 -18.64 -2.37 -0.18
C GLU A 68 -19.41 -1.70 0.98
N ILE A 69 -19.88 -0.47 0.80
CA ILE A 69 -20.65 0.24 1.82
C ILE A 69 -22.00 -0.44 2.07
N ARG A 70 -22.68 -0.92 1.01
CA ARG A 70 -23.92 -1.71 1.16
C ARG A 70 -23.68 -3.02 1.91
N THR A 71 -22.60 -3.70 1.56
CA THR A 71 -22.18 -4.94 2.22
C THR A 71 -21.93 -4.70 3.72
N TRP A 72 -21.28 -3.60 4.07
CA TRP A 72 -21.09 -3.22 5.47
C TRP A 72 -22.41 -2.93 6.21
N PHE A 73 -23.36 -2.22 5.59
CA PHE A 73 -24.68 -1.99 6.19
C PHE A 73 -25.43 -3.31 6.42
N ALA A 74 -25.35 -4.24 5.48
CA ALA A 74 -25.91 -5.58 5.62
C ALA A 74 -25.26 -6.37 6.78
N MET A 75 -23.93 -6.31 6.92
CA MET A 75 -23.20 -6.97 8.01
C MET A 75 -23.46 -6.33 9.39
N SER A 76 -23.54 -5.00 9.45
CA SER A 76 -23.72 -4.25 10.69
C SER A 76 -25.16 -4.26 11.21
N LYS A 77 -26.11 -4.88 10.49
CA LYS A 77 -27.56 -4.89 10.78
C LYS A 77 -28.13 -3.50 11.04
N THR A 78 -27.45 -2.46 10.53
CA THR A 78 -27.83 -1.06 10.69
C THR A 78 -28.57 -0.65 9.43
N GLU A 79 -29.76 -0.06 9.57
CA GLU A 79 -30.48 0.43 8.39
C GLU A 79 -29.66 1.53 7.69
N PRO A 80 -29.56 1.49 6.35
CA PRO A 80 -28.93 2.55 5.58
C PRO A 80 -29.80 3.81 5.68
N ARG A 81 -29.57 4.62 6.72
CA ARG A 81 -30.18 5.94 6.85
C ARG A 81 -29.73 6.82 5.67
N ALA A 82 -30.47 7.91 5.44
CA ALA A 82 -30.41 8.86 4.32
C ALA A 82 -29.03 9.38 3.84
N ASN A 83 -27.91 8.95 4.43
CA ASN A 83 -26.56 9.42 4.21
C ASN A 83 -25.67 8.43 3.42
N LEU A 84 -26.23 7.35 2.84
CA LEU A 84 -25.44 6.36 2.05
C LEU A 84 -24.62 7.03 0.96
N ARG A 85 -25.22 8.00 0.25
CA ARG A 85 -24.54 8.79 -0.78
C ARG A 85 -23.33 9.54 -0.23
N ASP A 86 -23.44 10.13 0.96
CA ASP A 86 -22.36 10.90 1.57
C ASP A 86 -21.21 10.00 2.01
N TYR A 87 -21.52 8.81 2.53
CA TYR A 87 -20.50 7.81 2.84
C TYR A 87 -19.77 7.32 1.58
N MET A 88 -20.51 7.08 0.49
CA MET A 88 -19.91 6.70 -0.79
C MET A 88 -18.99 7.79 -1.33
N LEU A 89 -19.47 9.03 -1.39
CA LEU A 89 -18.66 10.16 -1.88
C LEU A 89 -17.43 10.38 -1.00
N GLY A 90 -17.56 10.31 0.33
CA GLY A 90 -16.44 10.45 1.25
C GLY A 90 -15.39 9.35 1.09
N ALA A 91 -15.81 8.09 0.92
CA ALA A 91 -14.90 6.97 0.70
C ALA A 91 -14.17 7.06 -0.65
N VAL A 92 -14.88 7.44 -1.72
CA VAL A 92 -14.29 7.67 -3.05
C VAL A 92 -13.27 8.81 -3.00
N ASP A 93 -13.62 9.95 -2.41
CA ASP A 93 -12.71 11.10 -2.27
C ASP A 93 -11.44 10.72 -1.47
N ASN A 94 -11.58 9.92 -0.42
CA ASN A 94 -10.44 9.47 0.38
C ASN A 94 -9.46 8.61 -0.44
N VAL A 95 -9.97 7.70 -1.27
CA VAL A 95 -9.14 6.88 -2.18
C VAL A 95 -8.49 7.74 -3.25
N THR A 96 -9.26 8.64 -3.90
CA THR A 96 -8.74 9.54 -4.93
C THR A 96 -7.66 10.47 -4.39
N ARG A 97 -7.82 10.99 -3.17
CA ARG A 97 -6.83 11.82 -2.50
C ARG A 97 -5.51 11.06 -2.28
N LYS A 98 -5.57 9.82 -1.82
CA LYS A 98 -4.37 8.96 -1.66
C LYS A 98 -3.69 8.70 -3.01
N ALA A 99 -4.45 8.43 -4.07
CA ALA A 99 -3.90 8.27 -5.41
C ALA A 99 -3.21 9.54 -5.91
N ARG A 100 -3.75 10.74 -5.61
CA ARG A 100 -3.11 12.03 -5.95
C ARG A 100 -1.81 12.28 -5.18
N VAL A 101 -1.70 11.83 -3.93
CA VAL A 101 -0.45 11.88 -3.17
C VAL A 101 0.60 10.98 -3.84
N LEU A 102 0.20 9.76 -4.24
CA LEU A 102 1.10 8.83 -4.95
C LEU A 102 1.50 9.31 -6.35
N SER A 103 0.71 10.16 -7.00
CA SER A 103 1.08 10.71 -8.30
C SER A 103 2.08 11.89 -8.21
N CYS A 104 2.47 12.26 -6.98
CA CYS A 104 3.37 13.38 -6.67
C CYS A 104 2.97 14.68 -7.39
N LYS A 105 1.66 14.88 -7.56
CA LYS A 105 1.13 15.97 -8.38
C LYS A 105 1.53 17.34 -7.82
N LEU A 106 1.52 17.48 -6.48
CA LEU A 106 1.86 18.72 -5.80
C LEU A 106 3.34 19.10 -5.97
N GLU A 107 4.26 18.13 -5.92
CA GLU A 107 5.68 18.38 -6.15
C GLU A 107 5.96 18.73 -7.61
N ARG A 108 5.22 18.12 -8.54
CA ARG A 108 5.38 18.32 -9.99
C ARG A 108 4.85 19.65 -10.49
N GLU A 109 3.78 20.17 -9.88
CA GLU A 109 3.21 21.47 -10.25
C GLU A 109 4.07 22.65 -9.77
N LYS A 110 4.96 22.42 -8.80
CA LYS A 110 5.94 23.42 -8.36
C LYS A 110 7.09 23.50 -9.37
N PRO A 111 7.68 24.70 -9.57
CA PRO A 111 8.86 24.83 -10.41
C PRO A 111 9.98 23.90 -9.90
N PRO A 112 10.72 23.24 -10.81
CA PRO A 112 11.76 22.31 -10.42
C PRO A 112 12.78 23.02 -9.52
N SER A 113 12.93 22.52 -8.30
CA SER A 113 13.90 23.00 -7.32
C SER A 113 14.98 21.96 -7.14
N ALA A 114 16.24 22.38 -7.04
CA ALA A 114 17.37 21.47 -6.78
C ALA A 114 17.28 20.76 -5.42
N VAL A 115 16.40 21.23 -4.52
CA VAL A 115 16.34 20.79 -3.12
C VAL A 115 15.24 19.75 -2.88
N THR A 116 14.19 19.70 -3.72
CA THR A 116 13.05 18.80 -3.49
C THR A 116 12.94 17.77 -4.60
N PRO A 117 13.07 16.46 -4.30
CA PRO A 117 12.90 15.43 -5.31
C PRO A 117 11.44 15.36 -5.77
N VAL A 118 11.24 15.05 -7.05
CA VAL A 118 9.90 14.94 -7.65
C VAL A 118 9.06 13.85 -6.99
N CYS A 119 9.69 12.76 -6.53
CA CYS A 119 9.02 11.63 -5.89
C CYS A 119 8.96 11.73 -4.35
N ALA A 120 9.09 12.93 -3.77
CA ALA A 120 9.22 13.12 -2.33
C ALA A 120 8.11 12.42 -1.52
N SER A 121 6.84 12.55 -1.90
CA SER A 121 5.72 11.88 -1.23
C SER A 121 5.88 10.36 -1.17
N ILE A 122 6.26 9.72 -2.27
CA ILE A 122 6.51 8.26 -2.31
C ILE A 122 7.70 7.89 -1.43
N THR A 123 8.78 8.66 -1.50
CA THR A 123 9.97 8.43 -0.67
C THR A 123 9.62 8.51 0.83
N GLN A 124 8.80 9.46 1.25
CA GLN A 124 8.33 9.56 2.63
C GLN A 124 7.50 8.35 3.05
N LEU A 125 6.62 7.84 2.17
CA LEU A 125 5.85 6.63 2.45
C LEU A 125 6.73 5.39 2.53
N LEU A 126 7.76 5.27 1.67
CA LEU A 126 8.76 4.22 1.77
C LEU A 126 9.49 4.28 3.11
N LEU A 127 10.00 5.45 3.51
CA LEU A 127 10.66 5.63 4.81
C LEU A 127 9.75 5.25 5.99
N ALA A 128 8.46 5.62 5.93
CA ALA A 128 7.50 5.23 6.95
C ALA A 128 7.21 3.72 6.96
N ALA A 129 7.25 3.06 5.80
CA ALA A 129 7.05 1.62 5.67
C ALA A 129 8.26 0.79 6.14
N THR A 130 9.47 1.36 6.06
CA THR A 130 10.72 0.69 6.46
C THR A 130 11.16 1.03 7.89
N ALA A 131 10.55 2.05 8.50
CA ALA A 131 10.91 2.49 9.84
C ALA A 131 10.76 1.35 10.86
N PRO A 132 11.83 0.97 11.57
CA PRO A 132 11.79 -0.13 12.56
C PRO A 132 10.73 0.11 13.65
N GLN A 133 10.55 1.38 14.03
CA GLN A 133 9.55 1.80 15.01
C GLN A 133 8.12 1.46 14.56
N ASN A 134 7.80 1.66 13.28
CA ASN A 134 6.48 1.37 12.72
C ASN A 134 6.32 -0.14 12.49
N LEU A 135 7.35 -0.81 11.99
CA LEU A 135 7.34 -2.27 11.79
C LEU A 135 7.16 -3.03 13.10
N SER A 136 7.83 -2.60 14.18
CA SER A 136 7.71 -3.24 15.49
C SER A 136 6.31 -3.16 16.13
N GLN A 137 5.47 -2.23 15.64
CA GLN A 137 4.09 -2.06 16.11
C GLN A 137 3.08 -2.84 15.26
N THR A 138 3.50 -3.41 14.14
CA THR A 138 2.63 -4.28 13.31
C THR A 138 2.32 -5.59 14.04
N ASP A 139 1.18 -6.21 13.73
CA ASP A 139 0.81 -7.52 14.28
C ASP A 139 1.94 -8.55 14.01
N PRO A 140 2.38 -9.36 14.99
CA PRO A 140 3.38 -10.42 14.76
C PRO A 140 3.07 -11.37 13.60
N GLN A 141 1.80 -11.58 13.23
CA GLN A 141 1.42 -12.35 12.04
C GLN A 141 1.93 -11.72 10.74
N TRP A 142 2.14 -10.40 10.72
CA TRP A 142 2.71 -9.65 9.60
C TRP A 142 4.09 -10.14 9.20
N ALA A 143 4.92 -10.51 10.18
CA ALA A 143 6.29 -10.96 9.98
C ALA A 143 6.41 -12.48 9.73
N ARG A 144 5.36 -13.27 10.00
CA ARG A 144 5.42 -14.74 9.90
C ARG A 144 5.64 -15.24 8.48
N GLU A 145 5.07 -14.59 7.46
CA GLU A 145 5.30 -14.99 6.06
C GLU A 145 6.76 -14.76 5.64
N ASP A 146 7.38 -13.68 6.13
CA ASP A 146 8.79 -13.38 5.87
C ASP A 146 9.73 -14.35 6.63
N LEU A 147 9.33 -14.78 7.84
CA LEU A 147 10.04 -15.80 8.61
C LEU A 147 9.91 -17.20 8.00
N ALA A 148 8.73 -17.57 7.49
CA ALA A 148 8.51 -18.84 6.81
C ALA A 148 9.31 -18.91 5.49
N ALA A 149 9.44 -17.79 4.77
CA ALA A 149 10.32 -17.71 3.60
C ALA A 149 11.79 -17.90 4.00
N LEU A 150 12.25 -17.27 5.08
CA LEU A 150 13.60 -17.46 5.59
C LEU A 150 13.87 -18.90 6.05
N GLU A 151 12.93 -19.53 6.76
CA GLU A 151 13.06 -20.92 7.22
C GLU A 151 13.18 -21.88 6.02
N LYS A 152 12.36 -21.65 4.98
CA LYS A 152 12.44 -22.40 3.73
C LYS A 152 13.74 -22.16 2.96
N ASP A 153 14.21 -20.92 2.88
CA ASP A 153 15.48 -20.58 2.23
C ASP A 153 16.67 -21.19 2.98
N TYR A 154 16.61 -21.28 4.32
CA TYR A 154 17.62 -21.96 5.13
C TYR A 154 17.60 -23.48 4.96
N GLU A 155 16.42 -24.10 4.85
CA GLU A 155 16.28 -25.54 4.56
C GLU A 155 16.80 -25.88 3.16
N GLU A 156 16.46 -25.10 2.12
CA GLU A 156 16.94 -25.33 0.75
C GLU A 156 18.48 -25.21 0.64
N VAL A 157 19.08 -24.22 1.29
CA VAL A 157 20.54 -24.06 1.32
C VAL A 157 21.21 -25.18 2.14
N ALA A 158 20.57 -25.66 3.22
CA ALA A 158 21.09 -26.78 3.99
C ALA A 158 21.07 -28.08 3.16
N ASP A 159 20.01 -28.33 2.40
CA ASP A 159 19.88 -29.50 1.53
C ASP A 159 20.88 -29.45 0.36
N GLU A 160 21.16 -28.28 -0.24
CA GLU A 160 22.20 -28.12 -1.27
C GLU A 160 23.61 -28.42 -0.74
N VAL A 161 23.95 -27.95 0.47
CA VAL A 161 25.26 -28.21 1.09
C VAL A 161 25.44 -29.68 1.46
N VAL A 162 24.36 -30.37 1.87
CA VAL A 162 24.40 -31.81 2.13
C VAL A 162 24.56 -32.59 0.83
N ALA A 163 23.86 -32.21 -0.24
CA ALA A 163 23.98 -32.85 -1.55
C ALA A 163 25.39 -32.71 -2.17
N GLU A 164 26.04 -31.54 -2.05
CA GLU A 164 27.43 -31.36 -2.51
C GLU A 164 28.46 -32.11 -1.64
N GLY A 165 28.13 -32.38 -0.38
CA GLY A 165 28.97 -33.12 0.56
C GLY A 165 28.98 -34.64 0.35
N GLU A 166 28.00 -35.20 -0.37
CA GLU A 166 27.91 -36.63 -0.69
C GLU A 166 28.54 -37.02 -2.05
N GLU A 167 28.98 -36.04 -2.86
CA GLU A 167 29.65 -36.25 -4.15
C GLU A 167 31.18 -36.45 -4.08
N TYR A 168 31.77 -36.59 -2.87
CA TYR A 168 33.22 -36.83 -2.68
C TYR A 168 33.54 -38.07 -1.84
#